data_AF-R9KGI8-F1
#
_entry.id   AF-R9KGI8-F1
#
_cell.length_a   1.000
_cell.length_b   1.000
_cell.length_c   1.000
_cell.angle_alpha   90.00
_cell.angle_beta   90.00
_cell.angle_gamma   90.00
#
_symmetry.space_group_name_H-M   'P 1'
#
loop_
_entity.id
_entity.type
_entity.pdbx_description
1 polymer ?
#
loop_
_entity_poly.entity_id
_entity_poly.type
_entity_poly.pdbx_seq_one_letter_code
_entity_poly.pdbx_strand_id
1 'polypeptide(L)'
;MDNKSDKKMYLLYHMYEYGEDEDEEIKFLGIYSSEQEASKAMERYYKLAGFKEYPKEFFIVDDYVVNEDTHWKEGFVNTADLDRDFEILTDHFNKWLGIDKSPRESWEDNEYYNALCNINEVMYKVRDIRALAEHIQKAWSIWLGDNSKSFDDYIEIAGNVISERFYEKYN
;
A
#
# COMPACT_ATOMS: atom_id res chain seq x y z
N MET A 1 -22.45 -33.01 5.46
CA MET A 1 -22.01 -31.94 6.37
C MET A 1 -20.51 -32.10 6.49
N ASP A 2 -19.76 -31.40 5.66
CA ASP A 2 -18.31 -31.51 5.67
C ASP A 2 -17.78 -30.78 6.90
N ASN A 3 -17.13 -31.56 7.76
CA ASN A 3 -16.45 -31.06 8.93
C ASN A 3 -15.23 -30.27 8.43
N LYS A 4 -15.42 -28.97 8.16
CA LYS A 4 -14.34 -28.07 7.77
C LYS A 4 -13.38 -28.01 8.95
N SER A 5 -12.31 -28.79 8.89
CA SER A 5 -11.23 -28.72 9.86
C SER A 5 -10.54 -27.39 9.63
N ASP A 6 -10.57 -26.51 10.64
CA ASP A 6 -9.80 -25.26 10.71
C ASP A 6 -8.30 -25.59 10.85
N LYS A 7 -7.77 -26.33 9.89
CA LYS A 7 -6.39 -26.77 9.89
C LYS A 7 -5.53 -25.56 9.60
N LYS A 8 -4.83 -25.08 10.63
CA LYS A 8 -3.78 -24.10 10.48
C LYS A 8 -2.56 -24.73 9.83
N MET A 9 -1.94 -23.99 8.92
CA MET A 9 -0.67 -24.27 8.28
C MET A 9 0.25 -23.07 8.48
N TYR A 10 1.56 -23.33 8.56
CA TYR A 10 2.56 -22.34 8.89
C TYR A 10 3.54 -22.24 7.75
N LEU A 11 3.53 -21.12 7.05
CA LEU A 11 4.43 -20.82 5.94
C LEU A 11 5.72 -20.23 6.48
N LEU A 12 6.86 -20.89 6.22
CA LEU A 12 8.18 -20.33 6.47
C LEU A 12 8.76 -19.75 5.19
N TYR A 13 9.24 -18.52 5.27
CA TYR A 13 10.04 -17.90 4.22
C TYR A 13 11.16 -17.05 4.84
N HIS A 14 12.15 -16.70 4.02
CA HIS A 14 13.21 -15.77 4.38
C HIS A 14 13.08 -14.53 3.49
N MET A 15 13.06 -13.34 4.10
CA MET A 15 12.88 -12.07 3.39
C MET A 15 13.97 -11.09 3.84
N TYR A 16 14.66 -10.50 2.88
CA TYR A 16 15.66 -9.48 3.15
C TYR A 16 15.69 -8.44 2.05
N GLU A 17 16.02 -7.21 2.42
CA GLU A 17 16.26 -6.12 1.49
C GLU A 17 17.71 -6.16 1.00
N TYR A 18 17.92 -5.84 -0.28
CA TYR A 18 19.23 -5.74 -0.89
C TYR A 18 19.29 -4.56 -1.88
N GLY A 19 20.50 -4.14 -2.22
CA GLY A 19 20.71 -3.00 -3.12
C GLY A 19 20.49 -1.64 -2.45
N GLU A 20 20.70 -0.57 -3.22
CA GLU A 20 20.47 0.81 -2.77
C GLU A 20 18.99 1.21 -2.85
N ASP A 21 18.19 0.47 -3.62
CA ASP A 21 16.78 0.72 -3.89
C ASP A 21 15.83 -0.10 -2.98
N GLU A 22 16.34 -0.68 -1.89
CA GLU A 22 15.56 -1.51 -0.94
C GLU A 22 14.80 -2.68 -1.64
N ASP A 23 15.41 -3.29 -2.66
CA ASP A 23 14.81 -4.44 -3.34
C ASP A 23 14.59 -5.59 -2.37
N GLU A 24 13.38 -6.15 -2.32
CA GLU A 24 13.06 -7.28 -1.44
C GLU A 24 13.33 -8.63 -2.14
N GLU A 25 14.10 -9.50 -1.49
CA GLU A 25 14.27 -10.89 -1.91
C GLU A 25 13.57 -11.86 -0.96
N ILE A 26 12.59 -12.60 -1.49
CA ILE A 26 11.84 -13.61 -0.74
C ILE A 26 12.23 -15.03 -1.18
N LYS A 27 12.56 -15.88 -0.20
CA LYS A 27 12.78 -17.33 -0.38
C LYS A 27 11.73 -18.13 0.37
N PHE A 28 10.83 -18.79 -0.36
CA PHE A 28 9.91 -19.77 0.19
C PHE A 28 10.67 -21.01 0.67
N LEU A 29 10.50 -21.42 1.92
CA LEU A 29 11.24 -22.53 2.54
C LEU A 29 10.37 -23.74 2.85
N GLY A 30 9.06 -23.54 3.09
CA GLY A 30 8.12 -24.65 3.23
C GLY A 30 6.83 -24.29 3.98
N ILE A 31 5.89 -25.22 3.96
CA ILE A 31 4.64 -25.15 4.72
C ILE A 31 4.62 -26.28 5.75
N TYR A 32 4.35 -25.94 7.01
CA TYR A 32 4.40 -26.84 8.15
C TYR A 32 3.03 -26.96 8.83
N SER A 33 2.81 -28.09 9.49
CA SER A 33 1.56 -28.40 10.19
C SER A 33 1.45 -27.79 11.59
N SER A 34 2.54 -27.22 12.10
CA SER A 34 2.59 -26.49 13.37
C SER A 34 3.71 -25.46 13.34
N GLU A 35 3.58 -24.41 14.14
CA GLU A 35 4.62 -23.40 14.35
C GLU A 35 5.94 -24.03 14.80
N GLN A 36 5.88 -25.02 15.70
CA GLN A 36 7.06 -25.72 16.19
C GLN A 36 7.84 -26.43 15.08
N GLU A 37 7.15 -27.02 14.09
CA GLU A 37 7.81 -27.65 12.94
C GLU A 37 8.44 -26.60 12.00
N ALA A 38 7.81 -25.43 11.84
CA ALA A 38 8.39 -24.29 11.14
C ALA A 38 9.65 -23.78 11.85
N SER A 39 9.62 -23.61 13.17
CA SER A 39 10.80 -23.18 13.95
C SER A 39 11.95 -24.19 13.83
N LYS A 40 11.67 -25.50 13.88
CA LYS A 40 12.69 -26.53 13.64
C LYS A 40 13.28 -26.43 12.25
N ALA A 41 12.48 -26.08 11.24
CA ALA A 41 12.96 -25.89 9.88
C ALA A 41 13.83 -24.63 9.74
N MET A 42 13.43 -23.52 10.35
CA MET A 42 14.23 -22.31 10.46
C MET A 42 15.62 -22.63 11.03
N GLU A 43 15.72 -23.39 12.13
CA GLU A 43 17.04 -23.79 12.68
C GLU A 43 17.89 -24.64 11.72
N ARG A 44 17.27 -25.40 10.81
CA ARG A 44 17.99 -26.17 9.78
C ARG A 44 18.49 -25.24 8.68
N TYR A 45 17.65 -24.32 8.19
CA TYR A 45 18.00 -23.37 7.16
C TYR A 45 19.05 -22.34 7.62
N TYR A 46 18.96 -21.87 8.86
CA TYR A 46 19.91 -20.91 9.44
C TYR A 46 21.37 -21.44 9.52
N LYS A 47 21.58 -22.74 9.30
CA LYS A 47 22.93 -23.33 9.24
C LYS A 47 23.54 -23.32 7.85
N LEU A 48 22.74 -23.07 6.81
CA LEU A 48 23.19 -23.06 5.42
C LEU A 48 23.93 -21.76 5.10
N ALA A 49 24.89 -21.84 4.17
CA ALA A 49 25.56 -20.66 3.63
C ALA A 49 24.56 -19.75 2.91
N GLY A 50 24.83 -18.43 2.88
CA GLY A 50 23.85 -17.43 2.48
C GLY A 50 22.88 -17.11 3.62
N PHE A 51 22.08 -18.06 4.11
CA PHE A 51 21.08 -17.79 5.15
C PHE A 51 21.69 -17.35 6.50
N LYS A 52 22.79 -17.98 6.92
CA LYS A 52 23.46 -17.64 8.19
C LYS A 52 24.15 -16.27 8.20
N GLU A 53 24.27 -15.64 7.04
CA GLU A 53 24.92 -14.34 6.87
C GLU A 53 23.95 -13.19 7.15
N TYR A 54 22.65 -13.49 7.23
CA TYR A 54 21.59 -12.55 7.56
C TYR A 54 21.09 -12.71 8.99
N PRO A 55 20.52 -11.64 9.59
CA PRO A 55 19.83 -11.73 10.88
C PRO A 55 18.75 -12.80 10.85
N LYS A 56 18.59 -13.51 11.97
CA LYS A 56 17.63 -14.61 12.07
C LYS A 56 16.17 -14.11 12.00
N GLU A 57 15.97 -12.85 12.33
CA GLU A 57 14.72 -12.11 12.24
C GLU A 57 14.19 -12.03 10.80
N PHE A 58 15.04 -12.27 9.80
CA PHE A 58 14.62 -12.32 8.38
C PHE A 58 13.91 -13.63 8.02
N PHE A 59 13.85 -14.61 8.93
CA PHE A 59 12.96 -15.76 8.81
C PHE A 59 11.57 -15.42 9.37
N ILE A 60 10.56 -15.45 8.50
CA ILE A 60 9.18 -15.11 8.83
C ILE A 60 8.32 -16.37 8.80
N VAL A 61 7.42 -16.49 9.78
CA VAL A 61 6.43 -17.57 9.87
C VAL A 61 5.03 -16.99 9.92
N ASP A 62 4.28 -17.19 8.85
CA ASP A 62 2.88 -16.78 8.76
C ASP A 62 1.95 -17.98 8.98
N ASP A 63 0.81 -17.78 9.65
CA ASP A 63 -0.23 -18.80 9.77
C ASP A 63 -1.40 -18.57 8.80
N TYR A 64 -1.86 -19.67 8.20
CA TYR A 64 -2.97 -19.70 7.24
C TYR A 64 -3.95 -20.80 7.63
N VAL A 65 -5.25 -20.54 7.48
CA VAL A 65 -6.29 -21.56 7.60
C VAL A 65 -6.53 -22.21 6.24
N VAL A 66 -6.46 -23.54 6.20
CA VAL A 66 -6.65 -24.29 4.94
C VAL A 66 -8.09 -24.15 4.45
N ASN A 67 -8.24 -23.90 3.15
CA ASN A 67 -9.54 -23.63 2.49
C ASN A 67 -10.21 -22.34 2.95
N GLU A 68 -9.42 -21.36 3.39
CA GLU A 68 -9.87 -19.99 3.58
C GLU A 68 -9.08 -19.05 2.67
N ASP A 69 -9.81 -18.21 1.95
CA ASP A 69 -9.22 -17.17 1.11
C ASP A 69 -8.60 -16.09 2.01
N THR A 70 -7.50 -15.50 1.57
CA THR A 70 -6.87 -14.38 2.29
C THR A 70 -7.77 -13.14 2.25
N HIS A 71 -7.39 -12.09 2.97
CA HIS A 71 -8.17 -10.84 3.03
C HIS A 71 -8.20 -10.05 1.70
N TRP A 72 -7.52 -10.53 0.65
CA TRP A 72 -7.45 -9.85 -0.64
C TRP A 72 -8.64 -10.15 -1.53
N LYS A 73 -9.80 -9.61 -1.14
CA LYS A 73 -11.10 -9.85 -1.81
C LYS A 73 -11.36 -8.90 -2.99
N GLU A 74 -10.56 -7.85 -3.12
CA GLU A 74 -10.77 -6.74 -4.06
C GLU A 74 -10.05 -6.94 -5.41
N GLY A 75 -9.43 -8.10 -5.64
CA GLY A 75 -8.65 -8.36 -6.86
C GLY A 75 -7.30 -7.64 -6.87
N PHE A 76 -6.69 -7.47 -8.05
CA PHE A 76 -5.40 -6.81 -8.22
C PHE A 76 -5.52 -5.62 -9.17
N VAL A 77 -4.74 -4.57 -8.91
CA VAL A 77 -4.60 -3.40 -9.79
C VAL A 77 -3.34 -3.54 -10.66
N ASN A 78 -3.42 -3.14 -11.92
CA ASN A 78 -2.23 -3.08 -12.79
C ASN A 78 -1.41 -1.82 -12.45
N THR A 79 -0.09 -1.83 -12.65
CA THR A 79 0.73 -0.61 -12.50
C THR A 79 0.27 0.51 -13.43
N ALA A 80 -0.18 0.18 -14.63
CA ALA A 80 -0.77 1.15 -15.55
C ALA A 80 -2.05 1.82 -15.02
N ASP A 81 -2.76 1.13 -14.13
CA ASP A 81 -3.97 1.63 -13.50
C ASP A 81 -3.63 2.58 -12.33
N LEU A 82 -2.59 2.25 -11.55
CA LEU A 82 -2.05 3.12 -10.49
C LEU A 82 -1.52 4.44 -11.05
N ASP A 83 -0.75 4.39 -12.15
CA ASP A 83 -0.22 5.58 -12.82
C ASP A 83 -1.35 6.49 -13.30
N ARG A 84 -2.36 5.89 -13.94
CA ARG A 84 -3.53 6.63 -14.44
C ARG A 84 -4.30 7.29 -13.30
N ASP A 85 -4.55 6.57 -12.21
CA ASP A 85 -5.33 7.11 -11.10
C ASP A 85 -4.58 8.27 -10.42
N PHE A 86 -3.25 8.19 -10.34
CA PHE A 86 -2.42 9.29 -9.85
C PHE A 86 -2.38 10.50 -10.81
N GLU A 87 -2.36 10.27 -12.13
CA GLU A 87 -2.50 11.34 -13.14
C GLU A 87 -3.85 12.07 -13.00
N ILE A 88 -4.97 11.34 -12.83
CA ILE A 88 -6.30 11.93 -12.63
C ILE A 88 -6.36 12.74 -11.33
N LEU A 89 -5.83 12.19 -10.23
CA LEU A 89 -5.72 12.91 -8.97
C LEU A 89 -4.98 14.23 -9.16
N THR A 90 -3.83 14.18 -9.83
CA THR A 90 -3.01 15.36 -10.11
C THR A 90 -3.78 16.38 -10.95
N ASP A 91 -4.55 15.95 -11.95
CA ASP A 91 -5.37 16.85 -12.78
C ASP A 91 -6.43 17.60 -11.98
N HIS A 92 -7.05 16.96 -10.98
CA HIS A 92 -8.00 17.64 -10.10
C HIS A 92 -7.34 18.75 -9.29
N PHE A 93 -6.17 18.46 -8.72
CA PHE A 93 -5.43 19.45 -7.93
C PHE A 93 -4.85 20.56 -8.81
N ASN A 94 -4.33 20.25 -10.00
CA ASN A 94 -3.89 21.25 -10.97
C ASN A 94 -5.04 22.19 -11.32
N LYS A 95 -6.23 21.67 -11.61
CA LYS A 95 -7.43 22.49 -11.89
C LYS A 95 -7.85 23.34 -10.69
N TRP A 96 -7.88 22.76 -9.50
CA TRP A 96 -8.25 23.46 -8.26
C TRP A 96 -7.31 24.62 -7.93
N LEU A 97 -6.03 24.48 -8.29
CA LEU A 97 -5.00 25.49 -8.06
C LEU A 97 -4.80 26.45 -9.24
N GLY A 98 -5.44 26.20 -10.39
CA GLY A 98 -5.22 26.97 -11.61
C GLY A 98 -3.83 26.76 -12.23
N ILE A 99 -3.24 25.59 -12.02
CA ILE A 99 -1.94 25.20 -12.60
C ILE A 99 -2.17 24.66 -14.02
N ASP A 100 -1.55 25.31 -15.01
CA ASP A 100 -1.55 24.89 -16.41
C ASP A 100 -0.26 24.09 -16.72
N LYS A 101 -0.17 22.91 -16.12
CA LYS A 101 0.91 21.94 -16.32
C LYS A 101 0.31 20.54 -16.50
N SER A 102 0.99 19.68 -17.24
CA SER A 102 0.68 18.25 -17.21
C SER A 102 1.00 17.66 -15.83
N PRO A 103 0.40 16.52 -15.45
CA PRO A 103 0.74 15.84 -14.19
C PRO A 103 2.24 15.63 -14.01
N ARG A 104 2.94 15.18 -15.06
CA ARG A 104 4.38 14.91 -15.02
C ARG A 104 5.23 16.15 -14.78
N GLU A 105 4.85 17.30 -15.35
CA GLU A 105 5.52 18.58 -15.09
C GLU A 105 5.21 19.11 -13.69
N SER A 106 4.02 18.83 -13.15
CA SER A 106 3.70 19.17 -11.76
C SER A 106 4.48 18.32 -10.76
N TRP A 107 4.81 17.08 -11.09
CA TRP A 107 5.58 16.17 -10.22
C TRP A 107 7.06 16.55 -10.08
N GLU A 108 7.57 17.49 -10.86
CA GLU A 108 8.91 18.06 -10.65
C GLU A 108 9.01 18.89 -9.36
N ASP A 109 7.87 19.33 -8.83
CA ASP A 109 7.78 19.96 -7.50
C ASP A 109 7.62 18.87 -6.43
N ASN A 110 8.70 18.61 -5.69
CA ASN A 110 8.74 17.57 -4.67
C ASN A 110 7.71 17.79 -3.54
N GLU A 111 7.46 19.03 -3.13
CA GLU A 111 6.52 19.31 -2.05
C GLU A 111 5.09 19.01 -2.51
N TYR A 112 4.75 19.44 -3.72
CA TYR A 112 3.47 19.14 -4.35
C TYR A 112 3.28 17.63 -4.60
N TYR A 113 4.29 16.97 -5.16
CA TYR A 113 4.28 15.53 -5.40
C TYR A 113 4.07 14.75 -4.09
N ASN A 114 4.83 15.07 -3.03
CA ASN A 114 4.70 14.41 -1.74
C ASN A 114 3.33 14.63 -1.08
N ALA A 115 2.76 15.83 -1.23
CA ALA A 115 1.40 16.11 -0.78
C ALA A 115 0.38 15.19 -1.48
N LEU A 116 0.48 15.05 -2.80
CA LEU A 116 -0.39 14.17 -3.58
C LEU A 116 -0.19 12.69 -3.24
N CYS A 117 1.05 12.23 -3.04
CA CYS A 117 1.32 10.85 -2.59
C CYS A 117 0.64 10.56 -1.24
N ASN A 118 0.75 11.48 -0.28
CA ASN A 118 0.13 11.31 1.04
C ASN A 118 -1.41 11.27 0.96
N ILE A 119 -2.00 11.99 0.01
CA ILE A 119 -3.45 11.95 -0.24
C ILE A 119 -3.83 10.62 -0.91
N ASN A 120 -3.06 10.19 -1.92
CA ASN A 120 -3.27 8.95 -2.67
C ASN A 120 -3.31 7.70 -1.76
N GLU A 121 -2.49 7.66 -0.70
CA GLU A 121 -2.43 6.55 0.27
C GLU A 121 -3.77 6.22 0.96
N VAL A 122 -4.63 7.22 1.14
CA VAL A 122 -5.89 7.08 1.87
C VAL A 122 -7.11 7.17 0.99
N MET A 123 -6.98 7.71 -0.22
CA MET A 123 -8.13 7.81 -1.12
C MET A 123 -8.47 6.53 -1.87
N TYR A 124 -7.94 5.38 -1.43
CA TYR A 124 -8.56 4.08 -1.68
C TYR A 124 -9.41 3.55 -0.48
N LYS A 125 -9.33 4.22 0.66
CA LYS A 125 -9.87 3.74 1.94
C LYS A 125 -11.00 4.63 2.47
N VAL A 126 -11.02 5.91 2.09
CA VAL A 126 -11.95 6.91 2.62
C VAL A 126 -13.05 7.21 1.60
N ARG A 127 -14.32 6.98 1.99
CA ARG A 127 -15.51 7.32 1.20
C ARG A 127 -16.27 8.54 1.73
N ASP A 128 -15.93 9.00 2.93
CA ASP A 128 -16.55 10.18 3.54
C ASP A 128 -15.82 11.45 3.08
N ILE A 129 -16.57 12.37 2.46
CA ILE A 129 -16.03 13.61 1.88
C ILE A 129 -15.33 14.46 2.94
N ARG A 130 -15.90 14.54 4.15
CA ARG A 130 -15.35 15.36 5.21
C ARG A 130 -14.06 14.77 5.76
N ALA A 131 -14.02 13.46 5.98
CA ALA A 131 -12.81 12.77 6.41
C ALA A 131 -11.68 12.90 5.39
N LEU A 132 -11.99 12.82 4.09
CA LEU A 132 -11.00 13.05 3.03
C LEU A 132 -10.53 14.52 3.02
N ALA A 133 -11.44 15.48 3.17
CA ALA A 133 -11.09 16.90 3.22
C ALA A 133 -10.17 17.23 4.42
N GLU A 134 -10.42 16.66 5.60
CA GLU A 134 -9.56 16.80 6.78
C GLU A 134 -8.15 16.24 6.50
N HIS A 135 -8.06 15.11 5.80
CA HIS A 135 -6.77 14.52 5.42
C HIS A 135 -6.04 15.39 4.38
N ILE A 136 -6.74 15.85 3.34
CA ILE A 136 -6.17 16.75 2.32
C ILE A 136 -5.64 18.00 2.99
N GLN A 137 -6.43 18.68 3.84
CA GLN A 137 -5.99 19.89 4.55
C GLN A 137 -4.73 19.63 5.37
N LYS A 138 -4.66 18.50 6.08
CA LYS A 138 -3.50 18.15 6.88
C LYS A 138 -2.26 17.92 6.01
N ALA A 139 -2.39 17.16 4.92
CA ALA A 139 -1.31 16.92 3.96
C ALA A 139 -0.82 18.25 3.35
N TRP A 140 -1.75 19.11 2.96
CA TRP A 140 -1.45 20.44 2.39
C TRP A 140 -0.65 21.31 3.36
N SER A 141 -1.07 21.36 4.62
CA SER A 141 -0.39 22.14 5.66
C SER A 141 1.01 21.60 5.97
N ILE A 142 1.19 20.28 5.96
CA ILE A 142 2.49 19.62 6.23
C ILE A 142 3.48 19.90 5.11
N TRP A 143 3.07 19.69 3.86
CA TRP A 143 4.00 19.66 2.74
C TRP A 143 4.21 21.03 2.09
N LEU A 144 3.19 21.89 2.06
CA LEU A 144 3.25 23.18 1.37
C LEU A 144 3.22 24.37 2.36
N GLY A 145 2.93 24.13 3.64
CA GLY A 145 2.74 25.19 4.62
C GLY A 145 1.57 26.13 4.30
N ASP A 146 0.72 25.78 3.32
CA ASP A 146 -0.35 26.62 2.82
C ASP A 146 -1.61 26.47 3.68
N ASN A 147 -1.99 27.56 4.36
CA ASN A 147 -3.22 27.67 5.13
C ASN A 147 -4.14 28.76 4.57
N SER A 148 -3.96 29.15 3.31
CA SER A 148 -4.75 30.19 2.64
C SER A 148 -6.16 29.74 2.27
N LYS A 149 -6.34 28.43 2.06
CA LYS A 149 -7.61 27.79 1.68
C LYS A 149 -8.51 27.58 2.91
N SER A 150 -9.79 27.84 2.73
CA SER A 150 -10.83 27.53 3.70
C SER A 150 -11.11 26.02 3.75
N PHE A 151 -11.75 25.55 4.83
CA PHE A 151 -12.16 24.15 4.90
C PHE A 151 -13.17 23.77 3.81
N ASP A 152 -14.01 24.72 3.37
CA ASP A 152 -14.96 24.50 2.29
C ASP A 152 -14.26 24.24 0.95
N ASP A 153 -13.10 24.88 0.70
CA ASP A 153 -12.29 24.60 -0.49
C ASP A 153 -11.77 23.14 -0.47
N TYR A 154 -11.40 22.64 0.71
CA TYR A 154 -10.97 21.25 0.89
C TYR A 154 -12.12 20.25 0.73
N ILE A 155 -13.35 20.62 1.14
CA ILE A 155 -14.56 19.83 0.91
C ILE A 155 -14.87 19.74 -0.59
N GLU A 156 -14.71 20.83 -1.33
CA GLU A 156 -14.93 20.85 -2.78
C GLU A 156 -13.99 19.87 -3.51
N ILE A 157 -12.67 19.98 -3.27
CA ILE A 157 -11.70 19.10 -3.92
C ILE A 157 -11.89 17.64 -3.50
N ALA A 158 -12.18 17.36 -2.22
CA ALA A 158 -12.49 16.01 -1.74
C ALA A 158 -13.74 15.43 -2.43
N GLY A 159 -14.77 16.25 -2.62
CA GLY A 159 -15.99 15.86 -3.34
C GLY A 159 -15.71 15.50 -4.80
N ASN A 160 -14.91 16.33 -5.49
CA ASN A 160 -14.51 16.08 -6.88
C ASN A 160 -13.72 14.77 -7.01
N VAL A 161 -12.75 14.55 -6.13
CA VAL A 161 -11.92 13.32 -6.10
C VAL A 161 -12.78 12.08 -5.86
N ILE A 162 -13.70 12.10 -4.89
CA ILE A 162 -14.59 10.96 -4.62
C ILE A 162 -15.55 10.69 -5.79
N SER A 163 -15.99 11.75 -6.48
CA SER A 163 -16.96 11.64 -7.57
C SER A 163 -16.43 10.91 -8.80
N GLU A 164 -15.10 10.87 -9.01
CA GLU A 164 -14.50 10.16 -10.14
C GLU A 164 -14.50 8.63 -10.02
N ARG A 165 -15.00 8.08 -8.91
CA ARG A 165 -15.19 6.64 -8.73
C ARG A 165 -13.94 5.82 -9.06
N PHE A 166 -12.76 6.25 -8.60
CA PHE A 166 -11.51 5.44 -8.62
C PHE A 166 -11.76 3.98 -8.19
N TYR A 167 -12.73 3.80 -7.31
CA TYR A 167 -13.19 2.56 -6.69
C TYR A 167 -14.04 1.61 -7.52
N GLU A 168 -14.70 2.10 -8.56
CA GLU A 168 -15.65 1.28 -9.32
C GLU A 168 -14.99 0.62 -10.54
N LYS A 169 -13.76 0.99 -10.89
CA LYS A 169 -13.05 0.41 -12.04
C LYS A 169 -12.55 -1.02 -11.81
N TYR A 170 -12.57 -1.52 -10.57
CA TYR A 170 -11.99 -2.82 -10.19
C TYR A 170 -13.00 -3.80 -9.56
N ASN A 171 -14.31 -3.53 -9.65
CA ASN A 171 -15.38 -4.43 -9.18
C ASN A 171 -16.16 -5.06 -10.33
#